data_AF-A0A932R1I5-F1
#
_entry.id   AF-A0A932R1I5-F1
#
_cell.length_a   1.000
_cell.length_b   1.000
_cell.length_c   1.000
_cell.angle_alpha   90.00
_cell.angle_beta   90.00
_cell.angle_gamma   90.00
#
_symmetry.space_group_name_H-M   'P 1'
#
loop_
_entity.id
_entity.type
_entity.pdbx_description
1 polymer ?
#
loop_
_entity_poly.entity_id
_entity_poly.type
_entity_poly.pdbx_seq_one_letter_code
_entity_poly.pdbx_strand_id
1 'polypeptide(L)' 'MRDLEGLLGVFFWLFILLAAVAFNLFVGGSCLQYCLDFWSFHMTHVVAHASFWPCAFVSVFFGELFIGFAIFTWILSFFI' A
#
# COMPACT_ATOMS: atom_id res chain seq x y z
N MET A 1 -13.70 2.01 37.59
CA MET A 1 -13.12 0.80 36.96
C MET A 1 -13.54 0.68 35.50
N ARG A 2 -14.83 0.83 35.15
CA ARG A 2 -15.31 0.79 33.75
C ARG A 2 -14.73 1.88 32.83
N ASP A 3 -14.45 3.07 33.36
CA ASP A 3 -13.91 4.18 32.54
C ASP A 3 -12.45 3.97 32.12
N LEU A 4 -11.68 3.24 32.94
CA LEU A 4 -10.27 2.93 32.67
C LEU A 4 -10.14 1.85 31.59
N GLU A 5 -11.05 0.86 31.59
CA GLU A 5 -11.13 -0.18 30.56
C GLU A 5 -11.54 0.40 29.20
N GLY A 6 -12.48 1.36 29.20
CA GLY A 6 -12.88 2.09 27.99
C GLY A 6 -11.72 2.92 27.42
N LEU A 7 -10.98 3.62 28.27
CA LEU A 7 -9.81 4.41 27.87
C LEU A 7 -8.70 3.51 27.27
N LEU A 8 -8.41 2.38 27.91
CA LEU A 8 -7.42 1.41 27.40
C LEU A 8 -7.83 0.83 26.04
N GLY A 9 -9.12 0.53 25.87
CA GLY A 9 -9.69 0.06 24.60
C GLY A 9 -9.52 1.07 23.48
N VAL A 10 -9.75 2.37 23.75
CA VAL A 10 -9.54 3.45 22.75
C VAL A 10 -8.07 3.55 22.33
N PHE A 11 -7.14 3.51 23.28
CA PHE A 11 -5.71 3.56 22.97
C PHE A 11 -5.25 2.35 22.14
N PHE A 12 -5.73 1.16 22.47
CA PHE A 12 -5.45 -0.05 21.71
C PHE A 12 -5.98 0.04 20.28
N TRP A 13 -7.22 0.53 20.12
CA TRP A 13 -7.83 0.69 18.81
C TRP A 13 -7.09 1.72 17.95
N LEU A 14 -6.68 2.83 18.56
CA LEU A 14 -5.91 3.88 17.89
C LEU A 14 -4.53 3.39 17.46
N PHE A 15 -3.89 2.54 18.26
CA PHE A 15 -2.63 1.88 17.89
C PHE A 15 -2.80 0.97 16.67
N ILE A 16 -3.85 0.14 16.63
CA ILE A 16 -4.15 -0.73 15.48
C ILE A 16 -4.40 0.11 14.23
N LEU A 17 -5.21 1.17 14.34
CA LEU A 17 -5.47 2.09 13.23
C LEU A 17 -4.16 2.67 12.68
N LEU A 18 -3.28 3.16 13.57
CA LEU A 18 -2.02 3.77 13.16
C LEU A 18 -1.08 2.75 12.48
N ALA A 19 -1.04 1.52 13.00
CA ALA A 19 -0.29 0.42 12.40
C ALA A 19 -0.82 0.05 11.01
N ALA A 20 -2.14 -0.02 10.84
CA ALA A 20 -2.78 -0.29 9.56
C ALA A 20 -2.52 0.83 8.53
N VAL A 21 -2.58 2.08 8.95
CA VAL A 21 -2.24 3.23 8.10
C VAL A 21 -0.78 3.17 7.67
N ALA A 22 0.16 2.93 8.61
CA ALA A 22 1.57 2.80 8.28
C ALA A 22 1.83 1.64 7.31
N PHE A 23 1.21 0.47 7.55
CA PHE A 23 1.31 -0.68 6.66
C PHE A 23 0.83 -0.35 5.25
N ASN A 24 -0.36 0.25 5.12
CA ASN A 24 -0.90 0.65 3.83
C ASN A 24 -0.04 1.69 3.11
N LEU A 25 0.51 2.66 3.84
CA LEU A 25 1.34 3.73 3.30
C LEU A 25 2.68 3.21 2.77
N PHE A 26 3.36 2.34 3.52
CA PHE A 26 4.66 1.80 3.11
C PHE A 26 4.53 0.60 2.17
N VAL A 27 3.77 -0.43 2.56
CA VAL A 27 3.67 -1.68 1.79
C VAL A 27 2.79 -1.44 0.56
N GLY A 28 1.59 -0.93 0.76
CA GLY A 28 0.69 -0.62 -0.36
C GLY A 28 1.29 0.41 -1.33
N GLY A 29 2.01 1.41 -0.81
CA GLY A 29 2.65 2.45 -1.63
C GLY A 29 3.78 1.89 -2.50
N SER A 30 4.62 1.03 -1.93
CA SER A 30 5.68 0.33 -2.66
C SER A 30 5.10 -0.63 -3.71
N CYS A 31 4.03 -1.35 -3.37
CA CYS A 31 3.33 -2.22 -4.31
C CYS A 31 2.74 -1.44 -5.49
N LEU A 32 2.09 -0.31 -5.24
CA LEU A 32 1.54 0.53 -6.31
C LEU A 32 2.64 1.12 -7.19
N GLN A 33 3.72 1.61 -6.59
CA GLN A 33 4.87 2.13 -7.34
C GLN A 33 5.47 1.05 -8.25
N TYR A 34 5.69 -0.16 -7.73
CA TYR A 34 6.16 -1.30 -8.52
C TYR A 34 5.24 -1.60 -9.71
N CYS A 35 3.92 -1.63 -9.47
CA CYS A 35 2.96 -1.86 -10.54
C CYS A 35 3.04 -0.77 -11.61
N LEU A 36 3.05 0.50 -11.20
CA LEU A 36 3.09 1.63 -12.13
C LEU A 36 4.39 1.64 -12.94
N ASP A 37 5.54 1.38 -12.30
CA ASP A 37 6.82 1.31 -13.00
C ASP A 37 6.83 0.19 -14.03
N PHE A 38 6.32 -1.00 -13.66
CA PHE A 38 6.23 -2.15 -14.57
C PHE A 38 5.30 -1.87 -15.75
N TRP A 39 4.07 -1.45 -15.49
CA TRP A 39 3.06 -1.23 -16.54
C TRP A 39 3.38 0.00 -17.40
N SER A 40 3.94 1.06 -16.82
CA SER A 40 4.40 2.23 -17.56
C SER A 40 5.49 1.86 -18.55
N PHE A 41 6.50 1.12 -18.10
CA PHE A 41 7.56 0.62 -18.98
C PHE A 41 7.00 -0.31 -20.07
N HIS A 42 6.11 -1.22 -19.71
CA HIS A 42 5.51 -2.16 -20.66
C HIS A 42 4.71 -1.45 -21.77
N MET A 43 3.95 -0.41 -21.43
CA MET A 43 3.08 0.30 -22.39
C MET A 43 3.80 1.36 -23.22
N THR A 44 4.76 2.06 -22.64
CA THR A 44 5.41 3.21 -23.28
C THR A 44 6.80 2.91 -23.81
N HIS A 45 7.39 1.78 -23.40
CA HIS A 45 8.81 1.45 -23.61
C HIS A 45 9.78 2.54 -23.10
N VAL A 46 9.32 3.41 -22.19
CA VAL A 46 10.11 4.44 -21.54
C VAL A 46 10.24 4.09 -20.06
N VAL A 47 11.46 4.18 -19.54
CA VAL A 47 11.72 4.00 -18.11
C VAL A 47 11.30 5.28 -17.39
N ALA A 48 10.10 5.27 -16.83
CA ALA A 48 9.59 6.33 -15.98
C ALA A 48 9.28 5.75 -14.59
N HIS A 49 9.94 6.30 -13.57
CA HIS A 49 9.71 5.91 -12.18
C HIS A 49 8.60 6.77 -11.59
N ALA A 50 7.54 6.11 -11.13
CA ALA A 50 6.49 6.75 -10.35
C ALA A 50 7.05 7.24 -9.01
N SER A 51 6.69 8.45 -8.62
CA SER A 51 7.10 8.98 -7.31
C SER A 51 6.39 8.21 -6.19
N PHE A 52 7.13 7.87 -5.14
CA PHE A 52 6.61 7.10 -4.00
C PHE A 52 5.48 7.81 -3.27
N TRP A 53 5.60 9.11 -3.01
CA TRP A 53 4.65 9.85 -2.17
C TRP A 53 3.21 9.83 -2.72
N PRO A 54 2.95 10.13 -4.01
CA PRO A 54 1.63 9.95 -4.59
C PRO A 54 1.10 8.53 -4.44
N CYS A 55 1.94 7.52 -4.64
CA CYS A 55 1.55 6.11 -4.53
C CYS A 55 1.17 5.75 -3.09
N ALA A 56 1.97 6.21 -2.13
CA ALA A 56 1.76 6.02 -0.69
C ALA A 56 0.47 6.71 -0.20
N PHE A 57 0.13 7.88 -0.72
CA PHE A 57 -1.12 8.55 -0.37
C PHE A 57 -2.36 7.78 -0.87
N VAL A 58 -2.31 7.28 -2.10
CA VAL A 58 -3.41 6.49 -2.67
C VAL A 58 -3.53 5.14 -1.94
N SER A 59 -2.41 4.54 -1.56
CA SER A 59 -2.40 3.25 -0.88
C SER A 59 -2.94 3.27 0.55
N VAL A 60 -3.02 4.43 1.21
CA VAL A 60 -3.72 4.54 2.52
C VAL A 60 -5.17 4.04 2.43
N PHE A 61 -5.83 4.22 1.29
CA PHE A 61 -7.22 3.81 1.08
C PHE A 61 -7.38 2.45 0.41
N PHE A 62 -6.41 2.05 -0.44
CA PHE A 62 -6.52 0.87 -1.30
C PHE A 62 -5.33 -0.08 -1.20
N GLY A 63 -4.53 -0.01 -0.13
CA GLY A 63 -3.25 -0.71 -0.02
C GLY A 63 -3.36 -2.23 -0.17
N GLU A 64 -4.39 -2.85 0.41
CA GLU A 64 -4.63 -4.30 0.26
C GLU A 64 -4.88 -4.70 -1.20
N LEU A 65 -5.59 -3.87 -1.98
CA LEU A 65 -5.80 -4.11 -3.40
C LEU A 65 -4.48 -4.02 -4.18
N PHE A 66 -3.63 -3.05 -3.84
CA PHE A 66 -2.34 -2.88 -4.51
C PHE A 66 -1.35 -4.00 -4.19
N ILE A 67 -1.41 -4.59 -2.99
CA ILE A 67 -0.63 -5.78 -2.66
C ILE A 67 -1.02 -6.94 -3.58
N GLY A 68 -2.33 -7.22 -3.71
CA GLY A 68 -2.82 -8.25 -4.63
C GLY A 68 -2.45 -7.97 -6.09
N PHE A 69 -2.58 -6.70 -6.52
CA PHE A 69 -2.21 -6.29 -7.87
C PHE A 69 -0.70 -6.40 -8.15
N ALA A 70 0.15 -6.13 -7.15
CA ALA A 70 1.59 -6.30 -7.26
C ALA A 70 1.98 -7.78 -7.40
N ILE A 71 1.35 -8.68 -6.63
CA ILE A 71 1.56 -10.12 -6.78
C ILE A 71 1.15 -10.58 -8.18
N PHE A 72 -0.01 -10.14 -8.66
CA PHE A 72 -0.49 -10.46 -10.00
C PHE A 72 0.46 -9.94 -11.09
N THR A 73 0.91 -8.69 -10.96
CA THR A 73 1.87 -8.07 -11.89
C THR A 73 3.21 -8.81 -11.88
N TRP A 74 3.69 -9.23 -10.71
CA TRP A 74 4.90 -10.05 -10.59
C TRP A 74 4.75 -11.41 -11.27
N ILE A 75 3.62 -12.10 -11.09
CA ILE A 75 3.35 -13.37 -11.80
C ILE A 75 3.33 -13.14 -13.31
N LEU A 76 2.65 -12.09 -13.79
CA LEU A 76 2.60 -11.76 -15.21
C LEU A 76 3.97 -11.44 -15.80
N SER A 77 4.88 -10.84 -15.03
CA SER A 77 6.23 -10.51 -15.50
C SER A 77 7.07 -11.72 -15.93
N PHE A 78 6.67 -12.94 -15.58
CA PHE A 78 7.31 -14.16 -16.09
C PHE A 78 6.83 -14.59 -17.48
N PHE A 79 5.66 -14.10 -17.90
CA PHE A 79 5.02 -14.51 -19.15
C PHE A 79 5.05 -13.43 -20.23
N ILE A 80 5.25 -12.17 -19.83
CA ILE A 80 5.28 -10.99 -20.68
C ILE A 80 6.72 -10.48 -20.77
#